data_AF-A0A1R4HXE0-F1
#
_entry.id   AF-A0A1R4HXE0-F1
#
_cell.length_a   1.000
_cell.length_b   1.000
_cell.length_c   1.000
_cell.angle_alpha   90.00
_cell.angle_beta   90.00
_cell.angle_gamma   90.00
#
_symmetry.space_group_name_H-M   'P 1'
#
loop_
_entity.id
_entity.type
_entity.pdbx_description
1 polymer ?
#
loop_
_entity_poly.entity_id
_entity_poly.type
_entity_poly.pdbx_seq_one_letter_code
_entity_poly.pdbx_strand_id
1 'polypeptide(L)'
;MIAPFALPSAQADAEAMAFQERIHQEFTPNVTAEADLVYADVPTIQMPDPEEERKKKEAEAAAKAAKAAEEAAKAAQAAQAAGGSADAGLGAPPKYSGGGSPAEWMAAAGIPEADWGYVDYIASKESTWNPNATNASSGACGLIQAYPCSKVPGNGYDPVDNLRWASGYAVDRYGSWAAAYAFWTANHWW
;
A
#
# COMPACT_ATOMS: atom_id res chain seq x y z
N MET A 1 26.44 -4.90 57.25
CA MET A 1 25.85 -3.75 56.55
C MET A 1 24.57 -4.23 55.89
N ILE A 2 23.41 -3.73 56.32
CA ILE A 2 22.08 -4.08 55.78
C ILE A 2 21.69 -2.92 54.87
N ALA A 3 21.44 -3.19 53.59
CA ALA A 3 20.94 -2.19 52.64
C ALA A 3 19.40 -2.02 52.82
N PRO A 4 18.85 -0.80 52.75
CA PRO A 4 17.41 -0.61 52.80
C PRO A 4 16.77 -1.04 51.49
N PHE A 5 15.71 -1.86 51.58
CA PHE A 5 14.82 -2.17 50.48
C PHE A 5 14.11 -0.87 50.04
N ALA A 6 14.35 -0.46 48.80
CA ALA A 6 13.57 0.60 48.17
C ALA A 6 12.15 0.08 47.91
N LEU A 7 11.16 0.82 48.38
CA LEU A 7 9.75 0.58 48.09
C LEU A 7 9.48 0.84 46.59
N PRO A 8 8.70 0.00 45.89
CA PRO A 8 8.19 0.34 44.58
C PRO A 8 7.18 1.49 44.69
N SER A 9 7.27 2.38 43.71
CA SER A 9 6.62 3.68 43.59
C SER A 9 5.09 3.58 43.50
N ALA A 10 4.39 4.44 44.24
CA ALA A 10 2.93 4.56 44.43
C ALA A 10 2.05 4.73 43.16
N GLN A 11 2.62 4.64 41.96
CA GLN A 11 1.90 4.81 40.69
C GLN A 11 1.23 3.51 40.21
N ALA A 12 1.81 2.35 40.52
CA ALA A 12 1.26 1.05 40.15
C ALA A 12 0.01 0.66 40.97
N ASP A 13 -0.13 1.23 42.17
CA ASP A 13 -1.25 0.93 43.06
C ASP A 13 -2.56 1.61 42.63
N ALA A 14 -2.50 2.75 41.93
CA ALA A 14 -3.69 3.47 41.50
C ALA A 14 -4.44 2.77 40.34
N GLU A 15 -3.72 2.27 39.33
CA GLU A 15 -4.33 1.52 38.23
C GLU A 15 -4.84 0.14 38.69
N ALA A 16 -4.13 -0.51 39.61
CA ALA A 16 -4.56 -1.78 40.19
C ALA A 16 -5.80 -1.62 41.10
N MET A 17 -5.88 -0.55 41.90
CA MET A 17 -7.08 -0.24 42.68
C MET A 17 -8.26 0.19 41.80
N ALA A 18 -8.03 0.93 40.72
CA ALA A 18 -9.09 1.28 39.77
C ALA A 18 -9.65 0.04 39.04
N PHE A 19 -8.81 -0.95 38.75
CA PHE A 19 -9.27 -2.23 38.20
C PHE A 19 -10.05 -3.05 39.25
N GLN A 20 -9.58 -3.09 40.51
CA GLN A 20 -10.27 -3.77 41.60
C GLN A 20 -11.62 -3.14 41.97
N GLU A 21 -11.76 -1.81 41.90
CA GLU A 21 -13.04 -1.13 42.06
C GLU A 21 -14.01 -1.45 40.92
N ARG A 22 -13.51 -1.56 39.67
CA ARG A 22 -14.34 -1.90 38.52
C ARG A 22 -14.93 -3.31 38.58
N ILE A 23 -14.20 -4.29 39.12
CA ILE A 23 -14.70 -5.68 39.27
C ILE A 23 -15.67 -5.88 40.44
N HIS A 24 -15.76 -4.93 41.39
CA HIS A 24 -16.71 -4.97 42.51
C HIS A 24 -17.87 -3.99 42.36
N GLN A 25 -17.99 -3.30 41.21
CA GLN A 25 -19.17 -2.52 40.89
C GLN A 25 -20.35 -3.49 40.75
N GLU A 26 -21.22 -3.55 41.75
CA GLU A 26 -22.45 -4.32 41.65
C GLU A 26 -23.24 -3.83 40.44
N PHE A 27 -23.47 -4.74 39.49
CA PHE A 27 -24.34 -4.47 38.36
C PHE A 27 -25.76 -4.30 38.89
N THR A 28 -26.16 -3.06 39.18
CA THR A 28 -27.54 -2.71 39.44
C THR A 28 -28.22 -2.56 38.08
N PRO A 29 -29.02 -3.54 37.61
CA PRO A 29 -29.74 -3.38 36.36
C PRO A 29 -30.66 -2.17 36.50
N ASN A 30 -30.66 -1.34 35.46
CA ASN A 30 -31.53 -0.17 35.40
C ASN A 30 -32.99 -0.64 35.40
N VAL A 31 -33.81 -0.11 36.30
CA VAL A 31 -35.17 -0.63 36.58
C VAL A 31 -36.23 -0.17 35.57
N THR A 32 -35.86 0.68 34.61
CA THR A 32 -36.77 1.18 33.57
C THR A 32 -36.16 0.99 32.18
N ALA A 33 -36.93 0.39 31.26
CA ALA A 33 -36.52 0.13 29.88
C ALA A 33 -36.15 1.41 29.10
N GLU A 34 -36.70 2.55 29.52
CA GLU A 34 -36.45 3.88 28.96
C GLU A 34 -34.99 4.33 29.10
N ALA A 35 -34.31 3.91 30.17
CA ALA A 35 -32.97 4.37 30.50
C ALA A 35 -31.86 3.44 29.98
N ASP A 36 -32.22 2.29 29.42
CA ASP A 36 -31.34 1.41 28.63
C ASP A 36 -31.31 1.84 27.14
N LEU A 37 -32.24 2.71 26.72
CA LEU A 37 -32.36 3.25 25.37
C LEU A 37 -31.78 4.66 25.22
N VAL A 38 -31.15 5.21 26.26
CA VAL A 38 -30.37 6.45 26.13
C VAL A 38 -29.10 6.10 25.37
N TYR A 39 -29.21 6.06 24.04
CA TYR A 39 -28.06 6.16 23.17
C TYR A 39 -27.36 7.47 23.55
N ALA A 40 -26.19 7.37 24.17
CA ALA A 40 -25.28 8.50 24.22
C ALA A 40 -25.15 9.00 22.78
N ASP A 41 -25.45 10.28 22.55
CA ASP A 41 -25.21 10.98 21.30
C ASP A 41 -23.69 10.99 21.10
N VAL A 42 -23.16 9.88 20.58
CA VAL A 42 -21.76 9.79 20.16
C VAL A 42 -21.69 10.68 18.93
N PRO A 43 -20.96 11.80 18.95
CA PRO A 43 -20.80 12.60 17.75
C PRO A 43 -20.24 11.69 16.66
N THR A 44 -20.99 11.56 15.56
CA THR A 44 -20.52 10.87 14.37
C THR A 44 -19.30 11.62 13.88
N ILE A 45 -18.11 11.11 14.21
CA ILE A 45 -16.88 11.56 13.58
C ILE A 45 -17.03 11.19 12.11
N GLN A 46 -17.26 12.18 11.27
CA GLN A 46 -17.29 12.01 9.83
C GLN A 46 -15.87 11.67 9.38
N MET A 47 -15.58 10.36 9.35
CA MET A 47 -14.31 9.86 8.83
C MET A 47 -14.24 10.25 7.35
N PRO A 48 -13.14 10.87 6.89
CA PRO A 48 -12.98 11.24 5.49
C PRO A 48 -13.11 9.99 4.60
N ASP A 49 -13.68 10.17 3.41
CA ASP A 49 -13.85 9.09 2.45
C ASP A 49 -12.47 8.48 2.12
N PRO A 50 -12.26 7.18 2.37
CA PRO A 50 -10.97 6.53 2.14
C PRO A 50 -10.51 6.64 0.67
N GLU A 51 -11.45 6.84 -0.27
CA GLU A 51 -11.14 7.03 -1.68
C GLU A 51 -10.53 8.41 -1.98
N GLU A 52 -11.00 9.45 -1.30
CA GLU A 52 -10.45 10.80 -1.40
C GLU A 52 -9.08 10.89 -0.73
N GLU A 53 -8.89 10.22 0.41
CA GLU A 53 -7.58 10.11 1.03
C GLU A 53 -6.57 9.37 0.15
N ARG A 54 -6.99 8.27 -0.49
CA ARG A 54 -6.17 7.54 -1.47
C ARG A 54 -5.78 8.47 -2.61
N LYS A 55 -6.73 9.14 -3.27
CA LYS A 55 -6.45 10.09 -4.36
C LYS A 55 -5.46 11.17 -3.93
N LYS A 56 -5.61 11.72 -2.73
CA LYS A 56 -4.74 12.77 -2.21
C LYS A 56 -3.33 12.25 -1.91
N LYS A 57 -3.21 11.06 -1.30
CA LYS A 57 -1.93 10.42 -1.00
C LYS A 57 -1.21 9.96 -2.28
N GLU A 58 -1.96 9.46 -3.26
CA GLU A 58 -1.48 9.15 -4.61
C GLU A 58 -0.99 10.40 -5.34
N ALA A 59 -1.71 11.52 -5.25
CA ALA A 59 -1.33 12.80 -5.86
C ALA A 59 -0.08 13.42 -5.19
N GLU A 60 0.04 13.34 -3.87
CA GLU A 60 1.20 13.86 -3.14
C GLU A 60 2.45 13.00 -3.38
N ALA A 61 2.27 11.67 -3.40
CA ALA A 61 3.31 10.75 -3.85
C ALA A 61 3.69 10.99 -5.32
N ALA A 62 2.74 11.36 -6.18
CA ALA A 62 2.98 11.72 -7.58
C ALA A 62 3.81 13.00 -7.71
N ALA A 63 3.56 14.03 -6.90
CA ALA A 63 4.37 15.25 -6.89
C ALA A 63 5.82 14.97 -6.43
N LYS A 64 6.00 14.14 -5.41
CA LYS A 64 7.33 13.75 -4.90
C LYS A 64 8.08 12.85 -5.90
N ALA A 65 7.37 11.95 -6.57
CA ALA A 65 7.93 11.06 -7.57
C ALA A 65 8.21 11.76 -8.91
N ALA A 66 7.47 12.81 -9.28
CA ALA A 66 7.77 13.61 -10.48
C ALA A 66 9.15 14.30 -10.36
N LYS A 67 9.52 14.74 -9.15
CA LYS A 67 10.87 15.26 -8.89
C LYS A 67 11.95 14.18 -8.97
N ALA A 68 11.71 13.01 -8.40
CA ALA A 68 12.65 11.89 -8.49
C ALA A 68 12.80 11.37 -9.94
N ALA A 69 11.72 11.42 -10.74
CA ALA A 69 11.73 11.04 -12.15
C ALA A 69 12.49 12.04 -13.02
N GLU A 70 12.47 13.35 -12.70
CA GLU A 70 13.33 14.32 -13.40
C GLU A 70 14.82 14.04 -13.14
N GLU A 71 15.19 13.66 -11.91
CA GLU A 71 16.56 13.29 -11.56
C GLU A 71 16.98 11.95 -12.18
N ALA A 72 16.11 10.95 -12.18
CA ALA A 72 16.37 9.65 -12.79
C ALA A 72 16.38 9.73 -14.34
N ALA A 73 15.55 10.56 -14.96
CA ALA A 73 15.58 10.81 -16.39
C ALA A 73 16.87 11.50 -16.82
N LYS A 74 17.42 12.41 -16.01
CA LYS A 74 18.76 12.97 -16.24
C LYS A 74 19.86 11.91 -16.11
N ALA A 75 19.73 10.95 -15.19
CA ALA A 75 20.69 9.84 -15.05
C ALA A 75 20.57 8.81 -16.19
N ALA A 76 19.37 8.53 -16.69
CA ALA A 76 19.12 7.61 -17.81
C ALA A 76 19.51 8.21 -19.16
N GLN A 77 19.28 9.51 -19.38
CA GLN A 77 19.74 10.21 -20.60
C GLN A 77 21.26 10.23 -20.71
N ALA A 78 22.00 10.21 -19.59
CA ALA A 78 23.46 10.07 -19.60
C ALA A 78 23.92 8.66 -20.05
N ALA A 79 23.11 7.62 -19.84
CA ALA A 79 23.39 6.25 -20.29
C ALA A 79 22.94 6.00 -21.75
N GLN A 80 21.95 6.75 -22.24
CA GLN A 80 21.35 6.55 -23.57
C GLN A 80 22.12 7.22 -24.72
N ALA A 81 23.16 8.01 -24.43
CA ALA A 81 24.07 8.55 -25.45
C ALA A 81 24.95 7.48 -26.16
N ALA A 82 24.86 6.20 -25.75
CA ALA A 82 25.64 5.09 -26.32
C ALA A 82 24.83 4.03 -27.10
N GLY A 83 23.50 4.16 -27.20
CA GLY A 83 22.64 3.16 -27.86
C GLY A 83 21.56 3.81 -28.71
N GLY A 84 21.68 3.69 -30.03
CA GLY A 84 20.91 4.44 -31.03
C GLY A 84 19.39 4.32 -30.96
N SER A 85 18.78 5.50 -31.11
CA SER A 85 17.47 5.88 -31.65
C SER A 85 16.41 4.81 -31.91
N ALA A 86 15.29 4.94 -31.21
CA ALA A 86 13.97 4.81 -31.82
C ALA A 86 13.08 5.96 -31.34
N ASP A 87 12.92 6.94 -32.23
CA ASP A 87 11.86 7.94 -32.21
C ASP A 87 10.52 7.21 -32.40
N ALA A 88 9.66 7.24 -31.38
CA ALA A 88 8.28 6.82 -31.47
C ALA A 88 7.44 7.81 -30.67
N GLY A 89 6.50 8.45 -31.37
CA GLY A 89 5.77 9.64 -30.93
C GLY A 89 4.96 9.46 -29.64
N LEU A 90 4.50 10.61 -29.14
CA LEU A 90 3.71 10.83 -27.93
C LEU A 90 2.28 10.22 -28.02
N GLY A 91 2.18 8.93 -28.35
CA GLY A 91 0.97 8.11 -28.25
C GLY A 91 0.97 7.28 -26.97
N ALA A 92 -0.22 6.93 -26.47
CA ALA A 92 -0.34 6.01 -25.34
C ALA A 92 0.38 4.69 -25.64
N PRO A 93 1.04 4.05 -24.65
CA PRO A 93 1.77 2.82 -24.88
C PRO A 93 0.84 1.73 -25.45
N PRO A 94 1.33 0.91 -26.40
CA PRO A 94 0.50 -0.10 -27.05
C PRO A 94 -0.02 -1.11 -26.02
N LYS A 95 -1.30 -1.47 -26.13
CA LYS A 95 -1.91 -2.51 -25.30
C LYS A 95 -1.21 -3.86 -25.55
N TYR A 96 -1.10 -4.68 -24.51
CA TYR A 96 -0.53 -6.00 -24.58
C TYR A 96 -1.49 -6.97 -25.29
N SER A 97 -1.00 -7.64 -26.32
CA SER A 97 -1.74 -8.66 -27.09
C SER A 97 -1.14 -10.06 -26.98
N GLY A 98 -0.08 -10.21 -26.18
CA GLY A 98 0.54 -11.50 -25.92
C GLY A 98 -0.35 -12.41 -25.06
N GLY A 99 -0.09 -13.71 -25.13
CA GLY A 99 -0.59 -14.67 -24.16
C GLY A 99 0.42 -14.90 -23.04
N GLY A 100 0.06 -15.76 -22.09
CA GLY A 100 0.94 -16.17 -21.01
C GLY A 100 0.18 -16.33 -19.71
N SER A 101 0.82 -16.99 -18.77
CA SER A 101 0.34 -17.18 -17.41
C SER A 101 1.06 -16.23 -16.45
N PRO A 102 0.42 -15.92 -15.31
CA PRO A 102 1.06 -15.22 -14.19
C PRO A 102 2.46 -15.74 -13.85
N ALA A 103 2.62 -17.06 -13.78
CA ALA A 103 3.89 -17.70 -13.45
C ALA A 103 4.98 -17.42 -14.50
N GLU A 104 4.65 -17.49 -15.80
CA GLU A 104 5.59 -17.18 -16.88
C GLU A 104 6.04 -15.72 -16.83
N TRP A 105 5.11 -14.79 -16.57
CA TRP A 105 5.43 -13.38 -16.48
C TRP A 105 6.29 -13.05 -15.25
N MET A 106 5.98 -13.62 -14.08
CA MET A 106 6.78 -13.44 -12.87
C MET A 106 8.19 -14.02 -13.01
N ALA A 107 8.31 -15.21 -13.61
CA ALA A 107 9.60 -15.82 -13.91
C ALA A 107 10.42 -14.95 -14.88
N ALA A 108 9.80 -14.47 -15.96
CA ALA A 108 10.46 -13.58 -16.93
C ALA A 108 10.84 -12.21 -16.33
N ALA A 109 10.09 -11.74 -15.33
CA ALA A 109 10.40 -10.55 -14.57
C ALA A 109 11.56 -10.73 -13.58
N GLY A 110 12.00 -11.97 -13.34
CA GLY A 110 13.08 -12.28 -12.39
C GLY A 110 12.62 -12.29 -10.93
N ILE A 111 11.31 -12.43 -10.68
CA ILE A 111 10.76 -12.49 -9.32
C ILE A 111 11.02 -13.88 -8.76
N PRO A 112 11.64 -14.00 -7.56
CA PRO A 112 11.89 -15.30 -6.95
C PRO A 112 10.57 -16.00 -6.64
N GLU A 113 10.51 -17.32 -6.83
CA GLU A 113 9.29 -18.12 -6.59
C GLU A 113 8.73 -17.96 -5.17
N ALA A 114 9.61 -17.69 -4.19
CA ALA A 114 9.22 -17.42 -2.81
C ALA A 114 8.30 -16.19 -2.66
N ASP A 115 8.39 -15.21 -3.57
CA ASP A 115 7.58 -13.99 -3.55
C ASP A 115 6.31 -14.09 -4.40
N TRP A 116 6.15 -15.14 -5.21
CA TRP A 116 5.05 -15.24 -6.18
C TRP A 116 3.67 -15.17 -5.53
N GLY A 117 3.50 -15.72 -4.32
CA GLY A 117 2.22 -15.65 -3.61
C GLY A 117 1.84 -14.22 -3.21
N TYR A 118 2.81 -13.37 -2.86
CA TYR A 118 2.57 -11.96 -2.54
C TYR A 118 2.23 -11.15 -3.79
N VAL A 119 2.96 -11.41 -4.88
CA VAL A 119 2.74 -10.77 -6.18
C VAL A 119 1.36 -11.15 -6.72
N ASP A 120 1.00 -12.43 -6.66
CA ASP A 120 -0.30 -12.93 -7.09
C ASP A 120 -1.45 -12.28 -6.36
N TYR A 121 -1.33 -12.15 -5.04
CA TYR A 121 -2.35 -11.46 -4.26
C TYR A 121 -2.50 -10.00 -4.69
N ILE A 122 -1.41 -9.24 -4.80
CA ILE A 122 -1.47 -7.82 -5.17
C ILE A 122 -1.99 -7.67 -6.60
N ALA A 123 -1.43 -8.38 -7.58
CA ALA A 123 -1.86 -8.33 -8.98
C ALA A 123 -3.34 -8.71 -9.16
N SER A 124 -3.82 -9.70 -8.39
CA SER A 124 -5.23 -10.10 -8.39
C SER A 124 -6.13 -8.97 -7.89
N LYS A 125 -5.71 -8.23 -6.87
CA LYS A 125 -6.48 -7.10 -6.31
C LYS A 125 -6.40 -5.84 -7.16
N GLU A 126 -5.27 -5.58 -7.79
CA GLU A 126 -5.05 -4.38 -8.61
C GLU A 126 -5.72 -4.49 -10.00
N SER A 127 -5.60 -5.65 -10.66
CA SER A 127 -6.05 -5.80 -12.06
C SER A 127 -6.78 -7.11 -12.36
N THR A 128 -6.89 -8.03 -11.39
CA THR A 128 -7.33 -9.41 -11.67
C THR A 128 -6.47 -10.05 -12.76
N TRP A 129 -5.15 -9.81 -12.71
CA TRP A 129 -4.18 -10.29 -13.69
C TRP A 129 -4.44 -9.84 -15.14
N ASN A 130 -5.13 -8.71 -15.35
CA ASN A 130 -5.34 -8.14 -16.68
C ASN A 130 -4.20 -7.17 -17.05
N PRO A 131 -3.30 -7.52 -18.00
CA PRO A 131 -2.17 -6.65 -18.37
C PRO A 131 -2.62 -5.33 -19.00
N ASN A 132 -3.86 -5.26 -19.50
CA ASN A 132 -4.43 -4.09 -20.16
C ASN A 132 -5.32 -3.23 -19.24
N ALA A 133 -5.40 -3.57 -17.95
CA ALA A 133 -6.16 -2.82 -16.96
C ALA A 133 -5.72 -1.35 -16.95
N THR A 134 -6.70 -0.46 -16.85
CA THR A 134 -6.46 0.98 -16.78
C THR A 134 -7.57 1.60 -15.95
N ASN A 135 -7.19 2.30 -14.89
CA ASN A 135 -8.14 3.06 -14.10
C ASN A 135 -8.40 4.39 -14.81
N ALA A 136 -9.64 4.63 -15.26
CA ALA A 136 -10.00 5.84 -16.00
C ALA A 136 -9.88 7.12 -15.18
N SER A 137 -9.98 7.03 -13.85
CA SER A 137 -9.96 8.19 -12.95
C SER A 137 -8.54 8.62 -12.58
N SER A 138 -7.64 7.67 -12.31
CA SER A 138 -6.25 7.95 -11.93
C SER A 138 -5.26 7.79 -13.07
N GLY A 139 -5.56 7.02 -14.12
CA GLY A 139 -4.62 6.71 -15.20
C GLY A 139 -3.58 5.63 -14.85
N ALA A 140 -3.72 4.97 -13.69
CA ALA A 140 -2.93 3.81 -13.30
C ALA A 140 -3.14 2.65 -14.29
N CYS A 141 -2.07 1.92 -14.64
CA CYS A 141 -2.11 0.93 -15.72
C CYS A 141 -1.39 -0.40 -15.41
N GLY A 142 -1.77 -1.44 -16.15
CA GLY A 142 -1.08 -2.73 -16.15
C GLY A 142 -1.45 -3.62 -14.96
N LEU A 143 -0.71 -4.73 -14.83
CA LEU A 143 -0.98 -5.77 -13.83
C LEU A 143 -1.05 -5.24 -12.40
N ILE A 144 -0.17 -4.29 -12.11
CA ILE A 144 0.09 -3.78 -10.77
C ILE A 144 -0.43 -2.34 -10.61
N GLN A 145 -1.20 -1.83 -11.60
CA GLN A 145 -1.79 -0.49 -11.56
C GLN A 145 -0.73 0.62 -11.28
N ALA A 146 0.37 0.59 -12.03
CA ALA A 146 1.46 1.54 -11.90
C ALA A 146 1.01 2.98 -12.24
N TYR A 147 1.31 3.94 -11.37
CA TYR A 147 0.95 5.35 -11.57
C TYR A 147 2.13 6.35 -11.41
N PRO A 148 2.32 7.26 -12.39
CA PRO A 148 1.77 7.21 -13.74
C PRO A 148 2.32 6.02 -14.53
N CYS A 149 1.54 5.55 -15.50
CA CYS A 149 1.90 4.43 -16.39
C CYS A 149 3.28 4.60 -17.06
N SER A 150 3.69 5.85 -17.32
CA SER A 150 4.98 6.21 -17.90
C SER A 150 6.19 5.94 -17.00
N LYS A 151 6.01 5.61 -15.72
CA LYS A 151 7.11 5.20 -14.84
C LYS A 151 7.64 3.80 -15.16
N VAL A 152 6.81 2.96 -15.77
CA VAL A 152 7.23 1.62 -16.18
C VAL A 152 8.18 1.78 -17.38
N PRO A 153 9.44 1.33 -17.28
CA PRO A 153 10.36 1.35 -18.41
C PRO A 153 9.81 0.47 -19.53
N GLY A 154 9.93 0.91 -20.79
CA GLY A 154 9.38 0.16 -21.92
C GLY A 154 7.88 0.35 -22.06
N ASN A 155 7.12 -0.74 -22.02
CA ASN A 155 5.66 -0.69 -22.17
C ASN A 155 4.95 -0.98 -20.84
N GLY A 156 4.22 0.00 -20.31
CA GLY A 156 3.46 -0.16 -19.06
C GLY A 156 2.39 -1.27 -19.06
N TYR A 157 1.93 -1.70 -20.23
CA TYR A 157 1.01 -2.83 -20.38
C TYR A 157 1.71 -4.18 -20.59
N ASP A 158 3.00 -4.19 -20.93
CA ASP A 158 3.74 -5.44 -20.97
C ASP A 158 3.85 -6.01 -19.55
N PRO A 159 3.36 -7.25 -19.32
CA PRO A 159 3.29 -7.81 -17.97
C PRO A 159 4.68 -7.98 -17.35
N VAL A 160 5.72 -8.24 -18.13
CA VAL A 160 7.08 -8.42 -17.64
C VAL A 160 7.69 -7.08 -17.23
N ASP A 161 7.56 -6.05 -18.07
CA ASP A 161 8.03 -4.69 -17.75
C ASP A 161 7.31 -4.14 -16.51
N ASN A 162 5.99 -4.35 -16.44
CA ASN A 162 5.17 -3.92 -15.31
C ASN A 162 5.59 -4.61 -14.00
N LEU A 163 5.82 -5.93 -14.02
CA LEU A 163 6.26 -6.69 -12.85
C LEU A 163 7.71 -6.40 -12.44
N ARG A 164 8.61 -6.13 -13.39
CA ARG A 164 9.99 -5.69 -13.10
C ARG A 164 10.00 -4.36 -12.39
N TRP A 165 9.26 -3.39 -12.92
CA TRP A 165 9.09 -2.09 -12.27
C TRP A 165 8.48 -2.23 -10.88
N ALA A 166 7.41 -3.03 -10.76
CA ALA A 166 6.72 -3.26 -9.50
C ALA A 166 7.62 -3.90 -8.44
N SER A 167 8.53 -4.80 -8.85
CA SER A 167 9.49 -5.43 -7.93
C SER A 167 10.47 -4.43 -7.36
N GLY A 168 10.99 -3.51 -8.19
CA GLY A 168 11.81 -2.40 -7.70
C GLY A 168 11.03 -1.51 -6.74
N TYR A 169 9.79 -1.15 -7.08
CA TYR A 169 8.92 -0.35 -6.21
C TYR A 169 8.61 -1.04 -4.87
N ALA A 170 8.32 -2.34 -4.88
CA ALA A 170 8.07 -3.14 -3.68
C ALA A 170 9.27 -3.10 -2.74
N VAL A 171 10.47 -3.31 -3.28
CA VAL A 171 11.72 -3.30 -2.51
C VAL A 171 12.06 -1.89 -2.01
N ASP A 172 11.97 -0.87 -2.85
CA ASP A 172 12.37 0.49 -2.48
C ASP A 172 11.42 1.12 -1.45
N ARG A 173 10.11 0.86 -1.57
CA ARG A 173 9.09 1.47 -0.71
C ARG A 173 8.80 0.65 0.54
N TYR A 174 8.76 -0.67 0.40
CA TYR A 174 8.33 -1.58 1.47
C TYR A 174 9.45 -2.46 2.00
N GLY A 175 10.58 -2.56 1.28
CA GLY A 175 11.71 -3.44 1.61
C GLY A 175 11.59 -4.84 1.01
N SER A 176 10.38 -5.31 0.67
CA SER A 176 10.13 -6.61 0.04
C SER A 176 8.69 -6.74 -0.45
N TRP A 177 8.43 -7.75 -1.28
CA TRP A 177 7.06 -8.15 -1.65
C TRP A 177 6.21 -8.58 -0.45
N ALA A 178 6.81 -9.27 0.53
CA ALA A 178 6.12 -9.65 1.77
C ALA A 178 5.65 -8.43 2.58
N ALA A 179 6.50 -7.40 2.69
CA ALA A 179 6.17 -6.17 3.39
C ALA A 179 5.14 -5.32 2.62
N ALA A 180 5.24 -5.29 1.29
CA ALA A 180 4.24 -4.68 0.41
C ALA A 180 2.87 -5.34 0.59
N TYR A 181 2.82 -6.67 0.63
CA TYR A 181 1.60 -7.43 0.90
C TYR A 181 1.02 -7.09 2.28
N ALA A 182 1.85 -7.09 3.33
CA ALA A 182 1.41 -6.74 4.67
C ALA A 182 0.81 -5.33 4.71
N PHE A 183 1.46 -4.37 4.06
CA PHE A 183 0.95 -3.00 3.94
C PHE A 183 -0.39 -2.96 3.20
N TRP A 184 -0.49 -3.64 2.05
CA TRP A 184 -1.71 -3.71 1.25
C TRP A 184 -2.86 -4.29 2.06
N THR A 185 -2.65 -5.37 2.80
CA THR A 185 -3.73 -6.00 3.60
C THR A 185 -4.28 -5.09 4.69
N ALA A 186 -3.47 -4.17 5.23
CA ALA A 186 -3.89 -3.23 6.25
C ALA A 186 -4.51 -1.93 5.67
N ASN A 187 -4.07 -1.50 4.49
CA ASN A 187 -4.39 -0.18 3.96
C ASN A 187 -5.27 -0.22 2.69
N HIS A 188 -5.32 -1.35 2.01
CA HIS A 188 -6.00 -1.55 0.72
C HIS A 188 -5.46 -0.67 -0.42
N TRP A 189 -4.18 -0.31 -0.31
CA TRP A 189 -3.37 0.32 -1.35
C TRP A 189 -1.90 -0.03 -1.09
N TRP A 190 -1.04 0.21 -2.08
CA TRP A 190 0.40 0.04 -1.96
C TRP A 190 1.13 1.00 -2.93
#